data_AF-A0A6V7XGF5-F1
#
_entry.id   AF-A0A6V7XGF5-F1
#
_cell.length_a   1.000
_cell.length_b   1.000
_cell.length_c   1.000
_cell.angle_alpha   90.00
_cell.angle_beta   90.00
_cell.angle_gamma   90.00
#
_symmetry.space_group_name_H-M   'P 1'
#
loop_
_entity.id
_entity.type
_entity.pdbx_description
1 polymer ?
#
loop_
_entity_poly.entity_id
_entity_poly.type
_entity_poly.pdbx_seq_one_letter_code
_entity_poly.pdbx_strand_id
1 'polypeptide(L)'
;MPCILAIFDFGQCDPKRCSGRKLCRLGFIRQQKIGQRFPGILLTPTATSTLSPADAKTILSKGLAVVDCSWNQLDKTAFHRAK
;
A
#
# COMPACT_ATOMS: atom_id res chain seq x y z
N MET A 1 -1.05 5.84 18.41
CA MET A 1 -0.80 4.39 18.52
C MET A 1 -0.04 3.94 17.28
N PRO A 2 1.04 3.17 17.41
CA PRO A 2 1.71 2.57 16.27
C PRO A 2 0.80 1.51 15.63
N CYS A 3 0.73 1.49 14.30
CA CYS A 3 0.03 0.46 13.53
C CYS A 3 0.96 -0.07 12.44
N ILE A 4 0.67 -1.27 11.93
CA ILE A 4 1.47 -1.87 10.86
C ILE A 4 1.17 -1.12 9.57
N LEU A 5 2.19 -0.49 8.99
CA LEU A 5 2.11 0.16 7.69
C LEU A 5 2.89 -0.64 6.65
N ALA A 6 2.29 -0.83 5.48
CA ALA A 6 2.89 -1.59 4.39
C ALA A 6 2.72 -0.96 3.02
N ILE A 7 3.58 -1.35 2.07
CA ILE A 7 3.52 -0.88 0.69
C ILE A 7 3.75 -2.01 -0.30
N PHE A 8 2.90 -2.09 -1.32
CA PHE A 8 3.11 -2.92 -2.50
C PHE A 8 3.72 -2.05 -3.59
N ASP A 9 5.03 -2.17 -3.78
CA ASP A 9 5.78 -1.44 -4.78
C ASP A 9 5.82 -2.24 -6.09
N PHE A 10 5.17 -1.74 -7.14
CA PHE A 10 5.16 -2.35 -8.46
C PHE A 10 6.39 -2.00 -9.31
N GLY A 11 7.32 -1.21 -8.78
CA GLY A 11 8.59 -0.90 -9.45
C GLY A 11 8.46 0.09 -10.61
N GLN A 12 7.29 0.70 -10.81
CA GLN A 12 6.99 1.57 -11.95
C GLN A 12 7.50 3.02 -11.78
N CYS A 13 7.96 3.39 -10.60
CA CYS A 13 8.49 4.72 -10.29
C CYS A 13 10.02 4.72 -10.14
N ASP A 14 10.65 5.84 -10.48
CA ASP A 14 12.08 6.06 -10.21
C ASP A 14 12.39 5.89 -8.71
N PRO A 15 13.25 4.94 -8.31
CA PRO A 15 13.55 4.67 -6.90
C PRO A 15 14.21 5.83 -6.16
N LYS A 16 14.80 6.81 -6.86
CA LYS A 16 15.39 8.02 -6.26
C LYS A 16 14.34 9.10 -5.95
N ARG A 17 13.20 9.09 -6.65
CA ARG A 17 12.14 10.10 -6.52
C ARG A 17 10.87 9.58 -5.82
N CYS A 18 10.76 8.27 -5.65
CA CYS A 18 9.61 7.62 -5.01
C CYS A 18 9.58 7.84 -3.48
N SER A 19 8.54 8.52 -3.01
CA SER A 19 8.26 8.72 -1.58
C SER A 19 8.03 7.41 -0.83
N GLY A 20 7.37 6.42 -1.46
CA GLY A 20 7.14 5.09 -0.88
C GLY A 20 8.44 4.39 -0.51
N ARG A 21 9.40 4.32 -1.44
CA ARG A 21 10.73 3.76 -1.19
C ARG A 21 11.52 4.57 -0.17
N LYS A 22 11.36 5.90 -0.12
CA LYS A 22 11.97 6.73 0.92
C LYS A 22 11.46 6.34 2.30
N LEU A 23 10.15 6.13 2.47
CA LEU A 23 9.55 5.68 3.73
C LEU A 23 10.02 4.27 4.13
N CYS A 24 10.18 3.34 3.18
CA CYS A 24 10.79 2.03 3.43
C CYS A 24 12.22 2.16 3.95
N ARG A 25 13.05 2.99 3.32
CA ARG A 25 14.45 3.22 3.75
C ARG A 25 14.55 3.82 5.15
N LEU A 26 13.59 4.67 5.52
CA LEU A 26 13.51 5.29 6.85
C LEU A 26 12.88 4.36 7.90
N GLY A 27 12.42 3.17 7.52
CA GLY A 27 11.82 2.19 8.44
C GLY A 27 10.40 2.50 8.88
N PHE A 28 9.72 3.49 8.27
CA PHE A 28 8.36 3.86 8.64
C PHE A 28 7.30 2.89 8.12
N ILE A 29 7.57 2.21 7.00
CA ILE A 29 6.64 1.26 6.36
C ILE A 29 7.39 0.02 5.89
N ARG A 30 6.70 -1.12 5.86
CA ARG A 30 7.26 -2.39 5.39
C ARG A 30 6.92 -2.63 3.91
N GLN A 31 7.92 -2.90 3.09
CA GLN A 31 7.67 -3.37 1.72
C GLN A 31 7.09 -4.79 1.75
N GLN A 32 5.95 -4.99 1.08
CA GLN A 32 5.31 -6.29 0.88
C GLN A 32 5.62 -6.81 -0.51
N LYS A 33 5.80 -8.13 -0.62
CA LYS A 33 6.00 -8.79 -1.92
C LYS A 33 4.66 -8.89 -2.64
N ILE A 34 4.66 -8.64 -3.94
CA ILE A 34 3.47 -8.87 -4.79
C ILE A 34 3.07 -10.35 -4.71
N GLY A 35 1.79 -10.63 -4.48
CA GLY A 35 1.25 -11.96 -4.24
C GLY A 35 1.19 -12.36 -2.76
N GLN A 36 1.78 -11.57 -1.86
CA GLN A 36 1.64 -11.78 -0.42
C GLN A 36 0.35 -11.13 0.07
N ARG A 37 -0.49 -11.92 0.76
CA ARG A 37 -1.72 -11.40 1.37
C ARG A 37 -1.41 -10.44 2.51
N PHE A 38 -2.08 -9.29 2.52
CA PHE A 38 -2.05 -8.35 3.65
C PHE A 38 -3.33 -8.51 4.49
N PRO A 39 -3.25 -8.69 5.82
CA PRO A 39 -4.42 -8.96 6.65
C PRO A 39 -5.29 -7.72 6.91
N GLY A 40 -4.74 -6.51 6.74
CA GLY A 40 -5.40 -5.25 7.01
C GLY A 40 -6.08 -4.62 5.79
N ILE A 41 -6.27 -3.31 5.85
CA ILE A 41 -6.90 -2.55 4.78
C ILE A 41 -5.85 -2.22 3.70
N LEU A 42 -6.18 -2.46 2.44
CA LEU A 42 -5.35 -2.08 1.30
C LEU A 42 -5.97 -0.88 0.57
N LEU A 43 -5.23 0.21 0.50
CA LEU A 43 -5.57 1.38 -0.30
C LEU A 43 -5.12 1.16 -1.74
N THR A 44 -6.08 1.18 -2.67
CA THR A 44 -5.84 1.11 -4.12
C THR A 44 -6.47 2.32 -4.81
N PRO A 45 -5.86 2.85 -5.89
CA PRO A 45 -6.44 3.98 -6.64
C PRO A 45 -7.78 3.62 -7.31
N THR A 46 -8.09 2.33 -7.45
CA THR A 46 -9.31 1.79 -8.04
C THR A 46 -10.36 1.36 -7.00
N ALA A 47 -10.15 1.67 -5.71
CA ALA A 47 -11.10 1.31 -4.67
C ALA A 47 -12.43 2.05 -4.85
N THR A 48 -13.55 1.36 -4.64
CA THR A 48 -14.91 1.90 -4.75
C THR A 48 -15.44 2.49 -3.44
N SER A 49 -14.67 2.39 -2.36
CA SER A 49 -15.06 2.87 -1.03
C SER A 49 -13.91 3.65 -0.40
N THR A 50 -14.26 4.67 0.38
CA THR A 50 -13.31 5.54 1.06
C THR A 50 -13.04 5.07 2.49
N LEU A 51 -11.90 5.49 3.03
CA LEU A 51 -11.56 5.26 4.43
C LEU A 51 -12.39 6.18 5.33
N SER A 52 -12.82 5.66 6.48
CA SER A 52 -13.60 6.40 7.47
C SER A 52 -13.04 6.20 8.89
N PRO A 53 -13.41 7.05 9.87
CA PRO A 53 -13.04 6.81 11.27
C PRO A 53 -13.53 5.46 11.83
N ALA A 54 -14.58 4.86 11.25
CA ALA A 54 -15.09 3.55 11.66
C ALA A 54 -14.07 2.42 11.40
N ASP A 55 -13.14 2.62 10.46
CA ASP A 55 -12.11 1.64 10.10
C ASP A 55 -10.94 1.60 11.10
N ALA A 56 -10.88 2.54 12.04
CA ALA A 56 -9.77 2.69 12.99
C ALA A 56 -9.49 1.39 13.76
N LYS A 57 -10.52 0.65 14.18
CA LYS A 57 -10.36 -0.63 14.88
C LYS A 57 -9.65 -1.67 14.03
N THR A 58 -9.97 -1.74 12.73
CA THR A 58 -9.35 -2.65 11.78
C THR A 58 -7.91 -2.24 11.49
N ILE A 59 -7.65 -0.94 11.30
CA ILE A 59 -6.30 -0.41 11.06
C ILE A 59 -5.37 -0.70 12.24
N LEU A 60 -5.83 -0.44 13.47
CA LEU A 60 -5.03 -0.66 14.66
C LEU A 60 -4.75 -2.14 14.92
N SER A 61 -5.67 -3.04 14.56
CA SER A 61 -5.52 -4.49 14.79
C SER A 61 -4.78 -5.22 13.67
N LYS A 62 -5.00 -4.83 12.40
CA LYS A 62 -4.51 -5.57 11.22
C LYS A 62 -3.58 -4.75 10.32
N GLY A 63 -3.51 -3.45 10.50
CA GLY A 63 -2.65 -2.54 9.74
C GLY A 63 -3.31 -1.94 8.50
N LEU A 64 -2.53 -1.09 7.83
CA LEU A 64 -2.88 -0.39 6.59
C LEU A 64 -1.77 -0.59 5.56
N ALA A 65 -2.14 -0.91 4.33
CA ALA A 65 -1.24 -1.03 3.20
C ALA A 65 -1.65 -0.10 2.07
N VAL A 66 -0.71 0.29 1.23
CA VAL A 66 -0.95 1.08 0.03
C VAL A 66 -0.29 0.44 -1.19
N VAL A 67 -0.89 0.60 -2.36
CA VAL A 67 -0.26 0.26 -3.64
C VAL A 67 0.47 1.48 -4.20
N ASP A 68 1.78 1.33 -4.44
CA ASP A 68 2.59 2.33 -5.14
C ASP A 68 2.77 1.90 -6.59
N CYS A 69 2.14 2.67 -7.48
CA CYS A 69 2.14 2.42 -8.91
C CYS A 69 2.16 3.76 -9.65
N SER A 70 2.58 3.73 -10.91
CA SER A 70 2.54 4.91 -11.77
C SER A 70 1.11 5.16 -12.24
N TRP A 71 0.66 6.41 -12.15
CA TRP A 71 -0.60 6.87 -12.72
C TRP A 71 -0.74 6.55 -14.22
N ASN A 72 0.40 6.44 -14.92
CA ASN A 72 0.44 6.16 -16.35
C ASN A 72 0.20 4.68 -16.71
N GLN A 73 0.07 3.79 -15.72
CA GLN A 73 -0.07 2.34 -15.92
C GLN A 73 -1.18 1.71 -15.08
N LEU A 74 -2.16 2.49 -14.62
CA LEU A 74 -3.26 1.99 -13.80
C LEU A 74 -3.99 0.81 -14.47
N ASP A 75 -4.33 0.90 -15.76
CA ASP A 75 -5.08 -0.15 -16.46
C ASP A 75 -4.29 -1.44 -16.68
N LYS A 76 -2.94 -1.36 -16.69
CA LYS A 76 -2.05 -2.51 -16.89
C LYS A 76 -1.58 -3.12 -15.57
N THR A 77 -1.85 -2.46 -14.45
CA THR A 77 -1.36 -2.89 -13.14
C THR A 77 -2.29 -3.94 -12.56
N ALA A 78 -1.74 -5.13 -12.35
CA ALA A 78 -2.47 -6.28 -11.81
C ALA A 78 -2.76 -6.12 -10.30
N PHE A 79 -3.64 -5.18 -9.93
CA PHE A 79 -4.01 -4.90 -8.53
C PHE A 79 -4.59 -6.13 -7.80
N HIS A 80 -5.16 -7.08 -8.55
CA HIS A 80 -5.61 -8.35 -7.98
C HIS A 80 -4.48 -9.16 -7.30
N ARG A 81 -3.22 -8.93 -7.68
CA ARG A 81 -2.05 -9.59 -7.09
C ARG A 81 -1.61 -8.96 -5.76
N ALA A 82 -2.17 -7.81 -5.39
CA ALA A 82 -1.93 -7.17 -4.10
C ALA A 82 -3.04 -7.46 -3.07
N LYS A 83 -4.13 -8.14 -3.49
CA LYS A 83 -5.25 -8.55 -2.62
C LYS A 83 -4.95 -9.83 -1.83
#